data_AF-A0A965ESJ4-F1
#
_entry.id   AF-A0A965ESJ4-F1
#
_cell.length_a   1.000
_cell.length_b   1.000
_cell.length_c   1.000
_cell.angle_alpha   90.00
_cell.angle_beta   90.00
_cell.angle_gamma   90.00
#
_symmetry.space_group_name_H-M   'P 1'
#
loop_
_entity.id
_entity.type
_entity.pdbx_description
1 polymer ?
#
loop_
_entity_poly.entity_id
_entity_poly.type
_entity_poly.pdbx_seq_one_letter_code
_entity_poly.pdbx_strand_id
1 'polypeptide(L)'
;MFELKLNNKTIQLKWGTWAMREFCIARDITIDKYFELLTNTHFDLDIIIKMVYIGYKSACVSNKQSIEYDENDACDWIDEVGSIFDVNGQMIDYVKYIVSTTTNTIKSNVKEEKKKPNKIKLG
;
A
#
# COMPACT_ATOMS: atom_id res chain seq x y z
N MET A 1 -4.99 -3.17 -7.61
CA MET A 1 -5.71 -3.52 -6.38
C MET A 1 -5.39 -4.97 -6.10
N PHE A 2 -5.23 -5.31 -4.84
CA PHE A 2 -4.95 -6.65 -4.35
C PHE A 2 -6.21 -7.16 -3.64
N GLU A 3 -6.54 -8.43 -3.80
CA GLU A 3 -7.73 -9.04 -3.22
C GLU A 3 -7.28 -10.01 -2.14
N LEU A 4 -7.50 -9.63 -0.88
CA LEU A 4 -7.27 -10.50 0.27
C LEU A 4 -8.47 -11.44 0.41
N LYS A 5 -8.25 -12.73 0.16
CA LYS A 5 -9.29 -13.76 0.24
C LYS A 5 -9.31 -14.33 1.66
N LEU A 6 -10.32 -13.96 2.42
CA LEU A 6 -10.63 -14.55 3.72
C LEU A 6 -11.59 -15.73 3.53
N ASN A 7 -11.79 -16.53 4.57
CA ASN A 7 -12.67 -17.71 4.50
C ASN A 7 -14.12 -17.33 4.15
N ASN A 8 -14.59 -16.15 4.59
CA ASN A 8 -15.97 -15.73 4.44
C ASN A 8 -16.18 -14.49 3.54
N LYS A 9 -15.11 -13.76 3.17
CA LYS A 9 -15.21 -12.52 2.37
C LYS A 9 -13.91 -12.20 1.63
N THR A 10 -14.02 -11.44 0.54
CA THR A 10 -12.85 -10.90 -0.16
C THR A 10 -12.70 -9.42 0.17
N ILE A 11 -11.59 -9.03 0.77
CA ILE A 11 -11.27 -7.64 1.08
C ILE A 11 -10.42 -7.06 -0.04
N GLN A 12 -10.87 -5.95 -0.60
CA GLN A 12 -10.08 -5.22 -1.59
C GLN A 12 -9.09 -4.31 -0.88
N LEU A 13 -7.81 -4.50 -1.18
CA LEU A 13 -6.72 -3.69 -0.70
C LEU A 13 -6.15 -2.89 -1.87
N LYS A 14 -5.96 -1.59 -1.68
CA LYS A 14 -5.31 -0.74 -2.68
C LYS A 14 -4.10 -0.11 -2.05
N TRP A 15 -2.96 -0.21 -2.72
CA TRP A 15 -1.78 0.55 -2.34
C TRP A 15 -1.43 1.54 -3.44
N GLY A 16 -1.14 2.78 -3.04
CA GLY A 16 -0.80 3.88 -3.94
C GLY A 16 -0.29 5.07 -3.14
N THR A 17 -0.06 6.21 -3.80
CA THR A 17 0.50 7.41 -3.15
C THR A 17 -0.29 7.87 -1.94
N TRP A 18 -1.62 7.72 -1.96
CA TRP A 18 -2.48 8.05 -0.81
C TRP A 18 -2.21 7.14 0.39
N ALA A 19 -2.13 5.82 0.18
CA ALA A 19 -1.79 4.85 1.22
C ALA A 19 -0.39 5.10 1.79
N MET A 20 0.60 5.41 0.93
CA MET A 20 1.94 5.76 1.38
C MET A 20 1.94 7.02 2.25
N ARG A 21 1.20 8.05 1.84
CA ARG A 21 1.09 9.30 2.59
C ARG A 21 0.46 9.07 3.96
N GLU A 22 -0.66 8.35 4.02
CA GLU A 22 -1.31 8.05 5.30
C GLU A 22 -0.43 7.18 6.20
N PHE A 23 0.31 6.23 5.63
CA PHE A 23 1.26 5.43 6.40
C PHE A 23 2.39 6.29 6.99
N CYS A 24 2.89 7.26 6.22
CA CYS A 24 3.90 8.21 6.69
C CYS A 24 3.36 9.11 7.80
N ILE A 25 2.13 9.64 7.65
CA ILE A 25 1.47 10.49 8.64
C ILE A 25 1.18 9.70 9.93
N ALA A 26 0.65 8.48 9.81
CA ALA A 26 0.30 7.64 10.96
C ALA A 26 1.50 7.26 11.83
N ARG A 27 2.72 7.27 11.26
CA ARG A 27 3.97 6.94 11.97
C ARG A 27 4.89 8.14 12.17
N ASP A 28 4.49 9.34 11.74
CA ASP A 28 5.33 10.55 11.73
C ASP A 28 6.73 10.29 11.12
N ILE A 29 6.75 9.54 10.02
CA ILE A 29 7.98 9.20 9.28
C ILE A 29 8.03 9.90 7.94
N THR A 30 9.25 10.21 7.48
CA THR A 30 9.49 10.70 6.13
C THR A 30 9.41 9.55 5.12
N ILE A 31 9.18 9.90 3.86
CA ILE A 31 9.14 8.95 2.73
C ILE A 31 10.44 8.14 2.64
N ASP A 32 11.60 8.73 2.92
CA ASP A 32 12.89 8.03 2.92
C ASP A 32 12.93 6.88 3.93
N LYS A 33 12.44 7.12 5.16
CA LYS A 33 12.34 6.09 6.20
C LYS A 33 11.33 5.00 5.83
N TYR A 34 10.25 5.36 5.14
CA TYR A 34 9.30 4.40 4.62
C TYR A 34 9.96 3.45 3.59
N PHE A 35 10.80 3.98 2.69
CA PHE A 35 11.56 3.15 1.75
C PHE A 35 12.54 2.24 2.46
N GLU A 36 13.25 2.73 3.48
CA GLU A 36 14.13 1.93 4.30
C GLU A 36 13.38 0.77 4.97
N LEU A 37 12.18 1.04 5.53
CA LEU A 37 11.29 0.03 6.09
C LEU A 37 10.83 -1.02 5.07
N LEU A 38 10.51 -0.61 3.84
CA LEU A 38 10.16 -1.55 2.77
C LEU A 38 11.32 -2.43 2.31
N THR A 39 12.56 -1.95 2.53
CA THR A 39 13.78 -2.67 2.15
C THR A 39 14.24 -3.60 3.27
N ASN A 40 13.77 -3.38 4.50
CA ASN A 40 14.03 -4.28 5.61
C ASN A 40 13.31 -5.62 5.41
N THR A 41 14.05 -6.70 5.65
CA THR A 41 13.57 -8.09 5.53
C THR A 41 12.64 -8.51 6.67
N HIS A 42 12.59 -7.73 7.75
CA HIS A 42 11.76 -7.99 8.92
C HIS A 42 10.65 -6.96 9.00
N PHE A 43 9.45 -7.38 8.59
CA PHE A 43 8.24 -6.61 8.83
C PHE A 43 7.68 -6.99 10.19
N ASP A 44 7.65 -6.03 11.11
CA ASP A 44 6.94 -6.21 12.37
C ASP A 44 5.43 -6.36 12.13
N LEU A 45 4.77 -7.11 13.00
CA LEU A 45 3.32 -7.32 12.96
C LEU A 45 2.54 -5.99 12.94
N ASP A 46 2.97 -4.99 13.73
CA ASP A 46 2.36 -3.64 13.74
C ASP A 46 2.46 -2.94 12.38
N ILE A 47 3.56 -3.15 11.63
CA ILE A 47 3.73 -2.59 10.29
C ILE A 47 2.73 -3.24 9.33
N ILE A 48 2.60 -4.57 9.39
CA ILE A 48 1.72 -5.33 8.50
C ILE A 48 0.25 -4.97 8.78
N ILE A 49 -0.17 -4.92 10.04
CA ILE A 49 -1.53 -4.51 10.42
C ILE A 49 -1.84 -3.12 9.83
N LYS A 50 -0.97 -2.14 10.03
CA LYS A 50 -1.13 -0.79 9.49
C LYS A 50 -1.15 -0.77 7.96
N MET A 51 -0.30 -1.58 7.31
CA MET A 51 -0.32 -1.71 5.85
C MET A 51 -1.64 -2.29 5.35
N VAL A 52 -2.15 -3.36 5.95
CA VAL A 52 -3.43 -3.95 5.55
C VAL A 52 -4.56 -2.95 5.77
N TYR A 53 -4.63 -2.32 6.95
CA TYR A 53 -5.68 -1.38 7.28
C TYR A 53 -5.69 -0.12 6.38
N ILE A 54 -4.53 0.50 6.18
CA ILE A 54 -4.39 1.66 5.29
C ILE A 54 -4.65 1.27 3.84
N GLY A 55 -4.25 0.06 3.44
CA GLY A 55 -4.57 -0.51 2.15
C GLY A 55 -6.07 -0.66 1.90
N TYR A 56 -6.80 -1.14 2.90
CA TYR A 56 -8.26 -1.22 2.90
C TYR A 56 -8.88 0.18 2.82
N LYS A 57 -8.47 1.11 3.69
CA LYS A 57 -8.92 2.51 3.65
C LYS A 57 -8.71 3.13 2.28
N SER A 58 -7.54 2.91 1.67
CA SER A 58 -7.22 3.45 0.35
C SER A 58 -8.11 2.84 -0.75
N ALA A 59 -8.52 1.58 -0.61
CA ALA A 59 -9.47 0.97 -1.54
C ALA A 59 -10.86 1.60 -1.37
N CYS A 60 -11.35 1.74 -0.13
CA CYS A 60 -12.62 2.40 0.15
C CYS A 60 -12.66 3.83 -0.38
N VAL A 61 -11.64 4.64 -0.11
CA VAL A 61 -11.52 6.02 -0.62
C VAL A 61 -11.53 6.04 -2.15
N SER A 62 -10.79 5.12 -2.79
CA SER A 62 -10.76 5.03 -4.25
C SER A 62 -12.10 4.60 -4.86
N ASN A 63 -12.85 3.74 -4.16
CA ASN A 63 -14.14 3.22 -4.60
C ASN A 63 -15.31 4.10 -4.12
N LYS A 64 -15.03 5.19 -3.39
CA LYS A 64 -16.02 6.06 -2.73
C LYS A 64 -16.96 5.29 -1.80
N GLN A 65 -16.43 4.29 -1.10
CA GLN A 65 -17.15 3.47 -0.12
C GLN A 65 -16.87 3.97 1.31
N SER A 66 -17.81 3.74 2.21
CA SER A 66 -17.61 3.93 3.65
C SER A 66 -16.55 2.97 4.18
N ILE A 67 -15.78 3.43 5.16
CA ILE A 67 -14.85 2.59 5.92
C ILE A 67 -15.71 1.94 7.02
N GLU A 68 -16.00 0.66 6.85
CA GLU A 68 -16.85 -0.10 7.78
C GLU A 68 -16.02 -0.87 8.82
N TYR A 69 -14.78 -1.22 8.49
CA TYR A 69 -13.88 -2.00 9.32
C TYR A 69 -12.80 -1.13 9.97
N ASP A 70 -12.31 -1.56 11.12
CA ASP A 70 -11.25 -0.90 11.89
C ASP A 70 -9.92 -1.66 11.84
N GLU A 71 -8.94 -1.27 12.66
CA GLU A 71 -7.65 -1.97 12.75
C GLU A 71 -7.77 -3.35 13.42
N ASN A 72 -8.72 -3.55 14.32
CA ASN A 72 -8.94 -4.84 14.99
C ASN A 72 -9.45 -5.86 13.97
N ASP A 73 -10.34 -5.46 13.07
CA ASP A 73 -10.76 -6.29 11.95
C ASP A 73 -9.57 -6.70 11.08
N ALA A 74 -8.61 -5.79 10.85
CA ALA A 74 -7.40 -6.11 10.08
C ALA A 74 -6.51 -7.14 10.80
N CYS A 75 -6.46 -7.14 12.13
CA CYS A 75 -5.81 -8.20 12.92
C CYS A 75 -6.52 -9.54 12.73
N ASP A 76 -7.85 -9.57 12.85
CA ASP A 76 -8.64 -10.78 12.64
C ASP A 76 -8.41 -11.36 11.25
N TRP A 77 -8.32 -10.50 10.23
CA TRP A 77 -7.99 -10.93 8.88
C TRP A 77 -6.63 -11.60 8.85
N ILE A 78 -5.60 -11.00 9.44
CA ILE A 78 -4.24 -11.57 9.48
C ILE A 78 -4.19 -12.95 10.14
N ASP A 79 -4.94 -13.13 11.23
CA ASP A 79 -5.06 -14.42 11.90
C ASP A 79 -5.76 -15.45 11.01
N GLU A 80 -6.82 -15.05 10.29
CA GLU A 80 -7.52 -15.93 9.34
C GLU A 80 -6.65 -16.36 8.15
N VAL A 81 -5.74 -15.51 7.66
CA VAL A 81 -4.92 -15.83 6.46
C VAL A 81 -3.65 -16.63 6.76
N GLY A 82 -3.42 -17.04 8.00
CA GLY A 82 -2.36 -17.98 8.34
C GLY A 82 -1.06 -17.35 8.86
N SER A 83 -1.15 -16.17 9.50
CA SER A 83 -0.02 -15.46 10.13
C SER A 83 0.98 -14.84 9.15
N ILE A 84 1.62 -13.76 9.61
CA ILE A 84 2.63 -12.99 8.85
C ILE A 84 3.92 -13.79 8.53
N PHE A 85 4.08 -14.95 9.15
CA PHE A 85 5.26 -15.81 9.01
C PHE A 85 5.13 -16.85 7.90
N ASP A 86 3.94 -17.00 7.30
CA ASP A 86 3.79 -17.88 6.14
C ASP A 86 4.40 -17.21 4.91
N VAL A 87 5.54 -17.75 4.48
CA VAL A 87 6.36 -17.26 3.35
C VAL A 87 5.60 -17.36 2.02
N ASN A 88 4.59 -18.23 1.94
CA ASN A 88 3.67 -18.37 0.81
C ASN A 88 2.27 -17.81 1.12
N GLY A 89 2.12 -17.09 2.22
CA GLY A 89 0.86 -16.51 2.66
C GLY A 89 0.48 -15.25 1.87
N GLN A 90 -0.82 -14.96 1.87
CA GLN A 90 -1.35 -13.77 1.17
C GLN A 90 -0.77 -12.45 1.70
N MET A 91 -0.28 -12.43 2.94
CA MET A 91 0.38 -11.26 3.53
C MET A 91 1.71 -10.94 2.84
N ILE A 92 2.54 -11.94 2.58
CA ILE A 92 3.80 -11.75 1.86
C ILE A 92 3.53 -11.31 0.42
N ASP A 93 2.50 -11.86 -0.22
CA ASP A 93 2.10 -11.44 -1.57
C ASP A 93 1.56 -10.00 -1.59
N TYR A 94 0.87 -9.59 -0.52
CA TYR A 94 0.43 -8.22 -0.36
C TYR A 94 1.63 -7.26 -0.18
N VAL A 95 2.62 -7.60 0.62
CA VAL A 95 3.86 -6.83 0.77
C VAL A 95 4.60 -6.72 -0.57
N LYS A 96 4.73 -7.82 -1.32
CA LYS A 96 5.31 -7.79 -2.68
C LYS A 96 4.51 -6.87 -3.61
N TYR A 97 3.18 -6.89 -3.52
CA TYR A 97 2.32 -5.97 -4.28
C TYR A 97 2.56 -4.51 -3.91
N ILE A 98 2.71 -4.20 -2.62
CA ILE A 98 3.07 -2.86 -2.13
C ILE A 98 4.41 -2.42 -2.73
N VAL A 99 5.45 -3.23 -2.59
CA VAL A 99 6.80 -2.93 -3.09
C VAL A 99 6.79 -2.74 -4.62
N SER A 100 6.13 -3.64 -5.35
CA SER A 100 5.99 -3.55 -6.81
C SER A 100 5.25 -2.28 -7.25
N THR A 101 4.16 -1.93 -6.58
CA THR A 101 3.39 -0.72 -6.90
C THR A 101 4.17 0.54 -6.57
N THR A 102 4.90 0.55 -5.46
CA THR A 102 5.74 1.67 -5.04
C THR A 102 6.90 1.88 -6.02
N THR A 103 7.63 0.82 -6.36
CA THR A 103 8.76 0.89 -7.31
C THR A 103 8.32 1.26 -8.73
N ASN A 104 7.16 0.80 -9.18
CA ASN A 104 6.59 1.23 -10.45
C ASN A 104 6.20 2.71 -10.43
N THR A 105 5.66 3.22 -9.33
CA THR A 105 5.33 4.65 -9.19
C THR A 105 6.58 5.52 -9.29
N ILE A 106 7.69 5.12 -8.66
CA ILE A 106 8.98 5.83 -8.76
C ILE A 106 9.53 5.78 -10.19
N LYS A 107 9.55 4.61 -10.83
CA LYS A 107 10.02 4.47 -12.22
C LYS A 107 9.18 5.28 -13.21
N SER A 108 7.88 5.43 -12.95
CA SER A 108 6.97 6.25 -13.74
C SER A 108 7.28 7.74 -13.57
N ASN A 109 7.52 8.19 -12.33
CA ASN A 109 7.92 9.58 -12.05
C ASN A 109 9.27 9.96 -12.66
N VAL A 110 10.22 9.00 -12.79
CA VAL A 110 11.50 9.25 -13.47
C VAL A 110 11.34 9.39 -15.00
N LYS A 111 10.22 8.93 -15.59
CA LYS A 111 9.95 9.05 -17.04
C LYS A 111 9.12 10.28 -17.44
N GLU A 112 8.49 11.00 -16.51
CA GLU A 112 7.64 12.16 -16.85
C GLU A 112 8.24 13.54 -16.56
N GLU A 113 9.52 13.66 -16.22
CA GLU A 113 10.26 14.93 -16.35
C GLU A 113 10.99 15.05 -17.69
N LYS A 114 10.27 14.93 -18.82
CA LYS A 114 10.77 15.49 -20.09
C LYS A 114 9.72 16.29 -20.85
N LYS A 115 9.91 17.61 -20.71
CA LYS A 115 9.60 18.73 -21.63
C LYS A 115 8.16 19.25 -21.64
N LYS A 116 7.98 20.37 -20.93
CA LYS A 116 7.02 21.44 -21.29
C LYS A 116 7.07 21.70 -22.81
N PRO A 117 5.93 21.83 -23.50
CA PRO A 117 5.89 22.18 -24.91
C PRO A 117 6.02 23.70 -25.03
N ASN A 118 7.22 24.23 -25.26
CA ASN A 118 7.33 25.62 -25.68
C ASN A 118 7.26 25.69 -27.21
N LYS A 119 6.05 25.67 -27.75
CA LYS A 119 5.79 26.22 -29.09
C LYS A 119 5.64 27.73 -28.92
N ILE A 120 6.72 28.47 -29.11
CA ILE A 120 6.62 29.88 -29.50
C ILE A 120 7.02 29.92 -30.98
N LYS A 121 6.01 30.07 -31.83
CA LYS A 121 6.09 30.64 -33.18
C LYS A 121 5.26 31.92 -33.17
N LEU A 122 5.58 32.82 -34.09
CA LEU A 122 5.09 34.20 -34.33
C LEU A 122 5.91 35.27 -33.59
N GLY A 123 6.60 36.18 -34.27
CA GLY A 123 6.70 36.46 -35.70
C GLY A 123 7.86 37.40 -36.01
#